data_AF-A0A957M8V0-F1
#
_entry.id   AF-A0A957M8V0-F1
#
_cell.length_a   1.000
_cell.length_b   1.000
_cell.length_c   1.000
_cell.angle_alpha   90.00
_cell.angle_beta   90.00
_cell.angle_gamma   90.00
#
_symmetry.space_group_name_H-M   'P 1'
#
loop_
_entity.id
_entity.type
_entity.pdbx_description
1 polymer ?
#
loop_
_entity_poly.entity_id
_entity_poly.type
_entity_poly.pdbx_seq_one_letter_code
_entity_poly.pdbx_strand_id
1 'polypeptide(L)'
;GDNKGQHFAQLLALEATLAVQGALPCNVIVLLEGEEEVGSPHVAEFVREHRELLHCDLVVTADGPVHDSGRATVMFGVRGVASF
;
A
#
# COMPACT_ATOMS: atom_id res chain seq x y z
N GLY A 1 3.92 11.55 -6.21
CA GLY A 1 4.12 10.97 -7.54
C GLY A 1 4.52 9.53 -7.34
N ASP A 2 4.28 8.71 -8.36
CA ASP A 2 4.54 7.27 -8.36
C ASP A 2 5.92 6.91 -7.73
N ASN A 3 5.96 5.93 -6.82
CA ASN A 3 5.06 5.90 -5.66
C ASN A 3 5.64 6.48 -4.34
N LYS A 4 6.84 7.06 -4.40
CA LYS A 4 7.58 7.48 -3.19
C LYS A 4 6.84 8.54 -2.35
N GLY A 5 6.11 9.45 -3.00
CA GLY A 5 5.38 10.50 -2.30
C GLY A 5 4.24 9.94 -1.45
N GLN A 6 3.50 8.97 -2.00
CA GLN A 6 2.37 8.35 -1.30
C GLN A 6 2.85 7.42 -0.20
N HIS A 7 3.93 6.65 -0.42
CA HIS A 7 4.58 5.87 0.64
C HIS A 7 4.95 6.75 1.82
N PHE A 8 5.63 7.88 1.56
CA PHE A 8 6.06 8.78 2.61
C PHE A 8 4.88 9.43 3.34
N ALA A 9 3.81 9.81 2.62
CA ALA A 9 2.60 10.34 3.24
C ALA A 9 1.93 9.34 4.20
N GLN A 10 1.87 8.04 3.86
CA GLN A 10 1.33 7.00 4.74
C GLN A 10 2.20 6.82 5.99
N LEU A 11 3.52 6.78 5.83
CA LEU A 11 4.46 6.68 6.97
C LEU A 11 4.34 7.88 7.91
N LEU A 12 4.26 9.09 7.38
CA LEU A 12 4.06 10.31 8.17
C LEU A 12 2.70 10.30 8.89
N ALA A 13 1.65 9.75 8.29
CA ALA A 13 0.35 9.62 8.96
C ALA A 13 0.42 8.66 10.16
N LEU A 14 1.13 7.53 10.03
CA LEU A 14 1.36 6.60 11.15
C LEU A 14 2.19 7.27 12.25
N GLU A 15 3.28 7.94 11.88
CA GLU A 15 4.15 8.67 12.82
C GLU A 15 3.38 9.76 13.57
N ALA A 16 2.64 10.60 12.84
CA ALA A 16 1.86 11.68 13.43
C ALA A 16 0.76 11.15 14.36
N THR A 17 0.11 10.05 13.99
CA THR A 17 -0.91 9.40 14.84
C THR A 17 -0.28 8.88 16.13
N LEU A 18 0.87 8.18 16.04
CA LEU A 18 1.63 7.73 17.20
C LEU A 18 2.06 8.90 18.10
N ALA A 19 2.56 9.98 17.51
CA ALA A 19 3.03 11.15 18.27
C ALA A 19 1.90 11.88 19.02
N VAL A 20 0.70 11.95 18.44
CA VAL A 20 -0.45 12.66 19.02
C VAL A 20 -1.28 11.77 19.95
N GLN A 21 -1.49 10.51 19.58
CA GLN A 21 -2.38 9.58 20.30
C GLN A 21 -1.64 8.61 21.21
N GLY A 22 -0.32 8.46 21.07
CA GLY A 22 0.52 7.54 21.84
C GLY A 22 0.46 6.07 21.40
N ALA A 23 -0.51 5.71 20.55
CA ALA A 23 -0.68 4.37 19.99
C ALA A 23 -1.43 4.44 18.66
N LEU A 24 -1.32 3.39 17.85
CA LEU A 24 -2.20 3.18 16.70
C LEU A 24 -3.49 2.47 17.16
N PRO A 25 -4.64 2.75 16.54
CA PRO A 25 -5.91 2.11 16.89
C PRO A 25 -5.98 0.63 16.48
N CYS A 26 -5.03 0.17 15.67
CA CYS A 26 -4.89 -1.22 15.24
C CYS A 26 -3.40 -1.55 14.96
N ASN A 27 -3.10 -2.83 14.81
CA ASN A 27 -1.80 -3.26 14.30
C ASN A 27 -1.69 -2.89 12.82
N VAL A 28 -0.53 -2.36 12.42
CA VAL A 28 -0.26 -1.98 11.04
C VAL A 28 0.97 -2.74 10.55
N ILE A 29 0.81 -3.42 9.42
CA ILE A 29 1.90 -4.04 8.67
C ILE A 29 2.17 -3.15 7.46
N VAL A 30 3.41 -2.68 7.34
CA VAL A 30 3.85 -1.90 6.17
C VAL A 30 4.66 -2.81 5.26
N LEU A 31 4.10 -3.15 4.10
CA LEU A 31 4.79 -3.87 3.03
C LEU A 31 5.16 -2.87 1.93
N LEU A 32 6.44 -2.56 1.81
CA LEU A 32 7.00 -1.78 0.70
C LEU A 32 7.87 -2.69 -0.15
N GLU A 33 7.57 -2.77 -1.44
CA GLU A 33 8.30 -3.57 -2.41
C GLU A 33 8.88 -2.64 -3.49
N GLY A 34 9.95 -3.04 -4.16
CA GLY A 34 10.76 -2.16 -5.03
C GLY A 34 10.72 -2.51 -6.51
N GLU A 35 9.92 -3.49 -6.90
CA GLU A 35 9.89 -4.10 -8.23
C GLU A 35 8.58 -3.82 -8.99
N GLU A 36 7.69 -2.97 -8.49
CA GLU A 36 6.40 -2.60 -9.11
C GLU A 36 6.58 -2.24 -10.59
N GLU A 37 7.55 -1.37 -10.87
CA GLU A 37 7.84 -0.84 -12.21
C GLU A 37 8.34 -1.91 -13.21
N VAL A 38 8.68 -3.11 -12.71
CA VAL A 38 9.06 -4.28 -13.51
C VAL A 38 8.07 -5.44 -13.36
N GLY A 39 6.88 -5.18 -12.81
CA GLY A 39 5.77 -6.13 -12.68
C GLY A 39 5.77 -6.97 -11.40
N SER A 40 6.50 -6.54 -10.36
CA SER A 40 6.57 -7.19 -9.05
C SER A 40 6.83 -8.72 -9.10
N PRO A 41 7.88 -9.20 -9.80
CA PRO A 41 8.10 -10.63 -10.03
C PRO A 41 8.16 -11.48 -8.76
N HIS A 42 8.61 -10.93 -7.63
CA HIS A 42 8.79 -11.70 -6.39
C HIS A 42 7.74 -11.45 -5.30
N VAL A 43 6.94 -10.38 -5.37
CA VAL A 43 6.03 -10.03 -4.26
C VAL A 43 4.99 -11.13 -3.98
N ALA A 44 4.48 -11.77 -5.04
CA ALA A 44 3.50 -12.84 -4.91
C ALA A 44 4.09 -14.08 -4.22
N GLU A 45 5.38 -14.36 -4.42
CA GLU A 45 6.09 -15.41 -3.71
C GLU A 45 6.35 -15.05 -2.26
N PHE A 46 6.89 -13.86 -2.03
CA PHE A 46 7.14 -13.34 -0.69
C PHE A 46 5.89 -13.41 0.20
N VAL A 47 4.72 -13.00 -0.32
CA VAL A 47 3.45 -13.04 0.42
C VAL A 47 3.01 -14.48 0.74
N ARG A 48 3.20 -15.42 -0.19
CA ARG A 48 2.88 -16.84 0.04
C ARG A 48 3.75 -17.44 1.14
N GLU A 49 5.05 -17.15 1.12
CA GLU A 49 6.02 -17.67 2.10
C GLU A 49 5.82 -17.07 3.49
N HIS A 50 5.43 -15.79 3.58
CA HIS A 50 5.30 -15.05 4.84
C HIS A 50 3.83 -14.88 5.26
N ARG A 51 2.94 -15.78 4.86
CA ARG A 51 1.49 -15.68 5.10
C ARG A 51 1.12 -15.47 6.57
N GLU A 52 1.82 -16.13 7.49
CA GLU A 52 1.58 -15.98 8.93
C GLU A 52 1.98 -14.59 9.45
N LEU A 53 3.13 -14.07 8.99
CA LEU A 53 3.61 -12.73 9.33
C LEU A 53 2.70 -11.62 8.76
N LEU A 54 2.17 -11.83 7.56
CA LEU A 54 1.35 -10.87 6.82
C LEU A 54 -0.16 -11.03 7.06
N HIS A 55 -0.56 -11.89 8.00
CA HIS A 55 -1.97 -12.10 8.31
C HIS A 55 -2.62 -10.78 8.78
N CYS A 56 -3.66 -10.34 8.08
CA CYS A 56 -4.37 -9.11 8.36
C CYS A 56 -5.85 -9.20 7.96
N ASP A 57 -6.68 -8.33 8.56
CA ASP A 57 -8.12 -8.26 8.27
C ASP A 57 -8.43 -7.36 7.06
N LEU A 58 -7.52 -6.45 6.70
CA LEU A 58 -7.68 -5.49 5.61
C LEU A 58 -6.31 -5.15 4.97
N VAL A 59 -6.30 -5.10 3.64
CA VAL A 59 -5.18 -4.58 2.85
C VAL A 59 -5.62 -3.31 2.15
N VAL A 60 -4.80 -2.25 2.25
CA VAL A 60 -5.03 -0.97 1.58
C VAL A 60 -3.80 -0.63 0.74
N THR A 61 -4.00 -0.23 -0.51
CA THR A 61 -2.95 0.29 -1.39
C THR A 61 -3.22 1.75 -1.72
N ALA A 62 -2.16 2.54 -1.83
CA ALA A 62 -2.23 3.98 -2.07
C ALA A 62 -1.45 4.35 -3.35
N ASP A 63 -1.84 3.73 -4.47
CA ASP A 63 -1.18 3.89 -5.77
C ASP A 63 -2.16 4.17 -6.92
N GLY A 64 -3.33 4.70 -6.56
CA GLY A 64 -4.35 5.06 -7.53
C GLY A 64 -4.11 6.45 -8.13
N PRO A 65 -4.63 6.71 -9.34
CA PRO A 65 -4.61 8.05 -9.91
C PRO A 65 -5.52 9.00 -9.10
N VAL A 66 -5.25 10.31 -9.21
CA VAL A 66 -6.20 11.33 -8.75
C VAL A 66 -7.36 11.38 -9.74
N HIS A 67 -8.59 11.26 -9.26
CA HIS A 67 -9.77 11.37 -10.10
C HIS A 67 -9.88 12.79 -10.69
N ASP A 68 -10.25 12.91 -11.97
CA ASP A 68 -10.28 14.19 -12.70
C ASP A 68 -11.10 15.28 -12.02
N SER A 69 -12.12 14.91 -11.26
CA SER A 69 -12.94 15.84 -10.49
C SER A 69 -12.27 16.35 -9.19
N GLY A 70 -11.06 15.89 -8.87
CA GLY A 70 -10.35 16.15 -7.61
C GLY A 70 -10.98 15.50 -6.36
N ARG A 71 -12.01 14.66 -6.53
CA ARG A 71 -12.69 14.01 -5.40
C ARG A 71 -11.92 12.77 -4.94
N ALA A 72 -11.90 12.55 -3.63
CA ALA A 72 -11.39 11.32 -3.05
C ALA A 72 -12.13 10.10 -3.63
N THR A 73 -11.38 9.06 -3.97
CA THR A 73 -11.89 7.84 -4.60
C THR A 73 -11.36 6.63 -3.86
N VAL A 74 -12.22 5.63 -3.67
CA VAL A 74 -11.85 4.30 -3.17
C VAL A 74 -12.13 3.31 -4.30
N MET A 75 -11.11 2.57 -4.71
CA MET A 75 -11.21 1.56 -5.75
C MET A 75 -11.17 0.17 -5.11
N PHE A 76 -11.98 -0.76 -5.62
CA PHE A 76 -12.06 -2.14 -5.13
C PHE A 76 -11.29 -3.13 -6.01
N GLY A 77 -10.50 -2.64 -6.96
CA GLY A 77 -9.69 -3.46 -7.85
C GLY A 77 -9.13 -2.68 -9.03
N VAL A 78 -8.24 -3.32 -9.78
CA VAL A 78 -7.62 -2.81 -11.00
C VAL A 78 -7.75 -3.84 -12.13
N ARG A 79 -7.53 -3.41 -13.38
CA ARG A 79 -7.45 -4.33 -14.52
C ARG A 79 -6.08 -5.00 -14.54
N GLY A 80 -6.02 -6.23 -15.05
CA GLY A 80 -4.73 -6.89 -15.35
C GLY A 80 -4.05 -6.30 -16.60
N VAL A 81 -2.78 -6.64 -16.77
CA VAL A 81 -1.94 -6.28 -17.93
C VAL A 81 -1.33 -7.54 -18.53
N ALA A 82 -1.19 -7.56 -19.87
CA ALA A 82 -0.44 -8.57 -20.61
C ALA A 82 0.43 -7.86 -21.66
N SER A 83 1.71 -8.20 -21.71
CA SER A 83 2.71 -7.68 -22.66
C SER A 83 3.36 -8.84 -23.43
N PHE A 84 3.87 -8.57 -24.63
CA PHE A 84 4.44 -9.55 -25.56
C PHE A 84 5.72 -9.02 -26.23
#